data_AF-A0A973PBX0-F1
#
_entry.id   AF-A0A973PBX0-F1
#
_cell.length_a   1.000
_cell.length_b   1.000
_cell.length_c   1.000
_cell.angle_alpha   90.00
_cell.angle_beta   90.00
_cell.angle_gamma   90.00
#
_symmetry.space_group_name_H-M   'P 1'
#
loop_
_entity.id
_entity.type
_entity.pdbx_description
1 polymer ?
#
loop_
_entity_poly.entity_id
_entity_poly.type
_entity_poly.pdbx_seq_one_letter_code
_entity_poly.pdbx_strand_id
1 'polypeptide(L)'
;FGLAIAGKAVARRDLSYLAGCLFQVFGVLAQALHADAGRWLLNEKNAVAESAALPCAPARFGERVEQVFAGLGDPEAALGLARELVDEALTALPAG
;
A
#
# COMPACT_ATOMS: atom_id res chain seq x y z
N PHE A 1 -9.01 -8.20 0.47
CA PHE A 1 -8.53 -9.36 1.24
C PHE A 1 -7.38 -9.00 2.20
N GLY A 2 -6.23 -8.50 1.71
CA GLY A 2 -5.07 -8.18 2.57
C GLY A 2 -5.35 -7.18 3.71
N LEU A 3 -6.04 -6.07 3.45
CA LEU A 3 -6.44 -5.11 4.50
C LEU A 3 -7.36 -5.72 5.58
N ALA A 4 -8.19 -6.70 5.21
CA ALA A 4 -9.05 -7.39 6.18
C ALA A 4 -8.24 -8.30 7.12
N ILE A 5 -7.14 -8.88 6.62
CA ILE A 5 -6.18 -9.64 7.45
C ILE A 5 -5.41 -8.68 8.36
N ALA A 6 -4.94 -7.55 7.83
CA ALA A 6 -4.29 -6.50 8.61
C ALA A 6 -5.17 -6.01 9.79
N GLY A 7 -6.48 -5.83 9.57
CA GLY A 7 -7.42 -5.49 10.65
C GLY A 7 -7.51 -6.53 11.77
N LYS A 8 -7.36 -7.82 11.45
CA LYS A 8 -7.27 -8.87 12.47
C LYS A 8 -5.96 -8.81 13.26
N ALA A 9 -4.86 -8.40 12.62
CA ALA A 9 -3.58 -8.21 13.27
C ALA A 9 -3.62 -7.05 14.28
N VAL A 10 -4.28 -5.94 13.93
CA VAL A 10 -4.55 -4.80 14.83
C VAL A 10 -5.27 -5.27 16.09
N ALA A 11 -6.39 -5.99 15.95
CA ALA A 11 -7.16 -6.49 17.10
C ALA A 11 -6.35 -7.42 18.03
N ARG A 12 -5.35 -8.13 17.50
CA ARG A 12 -4.45 -9.02 18.25
C ARG A 12 -3.20 -8.32 18.77
N ARG A 13 -2.99 -7.04 18.42
CA ARG A 13 -1.76 -6.26 18.65
C ARG A 13 -0.50 -6.95 18.12
N ASP A 14 -0.63 -7.62 16.98
CA ASP A 14 0.49 -8.29 16.31
C ASP A 14 1.10 -7.35 15.25
N LEU A 15 2.03 -6.50 15.70
CA LEU A 15 2.65 -5.48 14.84
C LEU A 15 3.50 -6.07 13.72
N SER A 16 4.19 -7.18 14.00
CA SER A 16 5.01 -7.86 12.99
C SER A 16 4.15 -8.43 11.88
N TYR A 17 3.02 -9.05 12.23
CA TYR A 17 2.08 -9.56 11.24
C TYR A 17 1.36 -8.43 10.49
N LEU A 18 0.99 -7.34 11.18
CA LEU A 18 0.43 -6.14 10.55
C LEU A 18 1.39 -5.57 9.49
N ALA A 19 2.66 -5.38 9.83
CA ALA A 19 3.67 -4.87 8.91
C ALA A 19 3.82 -5.78 7.69
N GLY A 20 3.85 -7.10 7.88
CA GLY A 20 3.89 -8.08 6.78
C GLY A 20 2.65 -8.02 5.88
N CYS A 21 1.46 -7.86 6.45
CA CYS A 21 0.23 -7.70 5.69
C CYS A 21 0.24 -6.41 4.85
N LEU A 22 0.69 -5.30 5.43
CA LEU A 22 0.78 -4.01 4.74
C LEU A 22 1.83 -4.03 3.63
N PHE A 23 2.97 -4.69 3.86
CA PHE A 23 3.99 -4.91 2.83
C PHE A 23 3.41 -5.64 1.62
N GLN A 24 2.66 -6.72 1.85
CA GLN A 24 1.99 -7.46 0.77
C GLN A 24 0.94 -6.61 0.04
N VAL A 25 0.13 -5.85 0.78
CA VAL A 25 -0.89 -4.96 0.20
C VAL A 25 -0.24 -3.92 -0.73
N PHE A 26 0.79 -3.22 -0.26
CA PHE A 26 1.47 -2.22 -1.09
C PHE A 26 2.27 -2.83 -2.23
N GLY A 27 2.82 -4.03 -2.08
CA GLY A 27 3.46 -4.76 -3.18
C GLY A 27 2.48 -5.09 -4.31
N VAL A 28 1.28 -5.58 -3.98
CA VAL A 28 0.21 -5.82 -4.97
C VAL A 28 -0.24 -4.51 -5.62
N LEU A 29 -0.37 -3.44 -4.84
CA LEU A 29 -0.78 -2.14 -5.35
C LEU A 29 0.26 -1.56 -6.33
N ALA A 30 1.55 -1.69 -6.01
CA ALA A 30 2.65 -1.32 -6.91
C ALA A 30 2.56 -2.08 -8.24
N GLN A 31 2.33 -3.39 -8.19
CA GLN A 31 2.13 -4.18 -9.42
C GLN A 31 0.94 -3.68 -10.25
N ALA A 32 -0.19 -3.33 -9.62
CA ALA A 32 -1.35 -2.80 -10.33
C ALA A 32 -1.07 -1.44 -11.00
N LEU A 33 -0.40 -0.51 -10.30
CA LEU A 33 0.00 0.78 -10.87
C LEU A 33 0.97 0.61 -12.05
N HIS A 34 1.94 -0.29 -11.93
CA HIS A 34 2.86 -0.60 -13.02
C HIS A 34 2.14 -1.22 -14.22
N ALA A 35 1.21 -2.14 -13.98
CA ALA A 35 0.41 -2.78 -15.03
C ALA A 35 -0.43 -1.74 -15.80
N ASP A 36 -1.10 -0.83 -15.10
CA ASP A 36 -1.85 0.28 -15.70
C ASP A 36 -0.94 1.22 -16.52
N ALA A 37 0.26 1.50 -16.01
CA ALA A 37 1.25 2.28 -16.74
C ALA A 37 1.90 1.52 -17.93
N GLY A 38 1.54 0.26 -18.19
CA GLY A 38 2.15 -0.57 -19.23
C GLY A 38 3.62 -0.90 -18.97
N ARG A 39 4.03 -0.95 -17.70
CA ARG A 39 5.41 -1.17 -17.24
C ARG A 39 5.50 -2.44 -16.39
N TRP A 40 6.69 -3.06 -16.39
CA TRP A 40 6.98 -4.18 -15.52
C TRP A 40 7.65 -3.68 -14.24
N LEU A 41 7.21 -4.19 -13.09
CA LEU A 41 7.93 -4.03 -11.83
C LEU A 41 8.90 -5.22 -11.68
N LEU A 42 10.21 -4.93 -11.76
CA LEU A 42 11.23 -5.96 -11.87
C LEU A 42 11.56 -6.66 -10.55
N ASN A 43 11.34 -5.99 -9.42
CA ASN A 43 11.58 -6.51 -8.09
C ASN A 43 10.85 -5.67 -7.03
N GLU A 44 10.84 -6.15 -5.79
CA GLU A 44 10.20 -5.46 -4.65
C GLU A 44 11.04 -4.31 -4.09
N LYS A 45 12.34 -4.28 -4.38
CA LYS A 45 13.23 -3.21 -3.90
C LYS A 45 12.84 -1.92 -4.60
N ASN A 46 12.63 -0.87 -3.81
CA ASN A 46 12.21 0.44 -4.29
C ASN A 46 10.84 0.45 -5.01
N ALA A 47 10.06 -0.63 -4.96
CA ALA A 47 8.77 -0.72 -5.64
C ALA A 47 7.84 0.48 -5.37
N VAL A 48 7.80 0.93 -4.11
CA VAL A 48 7.02 2.10 -3.70
C VAL A 48 7.53 3.39 -4.34
N ALA A 49 8.85 3.58 -4.37
CA ALA A 49 9.46 4.77 -4.95
C ALA A 49 9.30 4.82 -6.47
N GLU A 50 9.47 3.68 -7.15
CA GLU A 50 9.22 3.56 -8.60
C GLU A 50 7.74 3.78 -8.93
N SER A 51 6.84 3.20 -8.14
CA SER A 51 5.39 3.40 -8.30
C SER A 51 5.00 4.86 -8.10
N ALA A 52 5.60 5.56 -7.13
CA ALA A 52 5.31 6.98 -6.87
C ALA A 52 5.69 7.92 -8.02
N ALA A 53 6.55 7.48 -8.95
CA ALA A 53 6.92 8.24 -10.14
C ALA A 53 5.97 8.01 -11.34
N LEU A 54 4.98 7.12 -11.20
CA LEU A 54 4.02 6.84 -12.26
C LEU A 54 2.94 7.93 -12.36
N PRO A 55 2.46 8.27 -13.57
CA PRO A 55 1.41 9.27 -13.74
C PRO A 55 0.09 8.94 -13.04
N CYS A 56 -0.22 7.65 -12.86
CA CYS A 56 -1.43 7.17 -12.19
C CYS A 56 -1.28 7.01 -10.66
N ALA A 57 -0.10 7.31 -10.10
CA ALA A 57 0.14 7.15 -8.68
C ALA A 57 -0.70 8.14 -7.84
N PRO A 58 -1.27 7.70 -6.71
CA PRO A 58 -1.92 8.61 -5.76
C PRO A 58 -1.00 9.75 -5.32
N ALA A 59 -1.61 10.89 -4.96
CA ALA A 59 -0.86 12.04 -4.50
C ALA A 59 0.00 11.67 -3.28
N ARG A 60 1.30 11.99 -3.37
CA ARG A 60 2.31 11.71 -2.33
C ARG A 60 2.36 10.23 -1.93
N PHE A 61 2.11 9.31 -2.88
CA PHE A 61 2.04 7.87 -2.62
C PHE A 61 3.20 7.34 -1.77
N GLY A 62 4.44 7.59 -2.17
CA GLY A 62 5.63 7.10 -1.46
C GLY A 62 5.69 7.61 -0.01
N GLU A 63 5.54 8.92 0.19
CA GLU A 63 5.56 9.54 1.52
C GLU A 63 4.45 8.98 2.43
N ARG A 64 3.25 8.76 1.87
CA ARG A 64 2.12 8.24 2.65
C ARG A 64 2.29 6.75 2.99
N VAL A 65 2.92 5.95 2.13
CA VAL A 65 3.31 4.57 2.47
C VAL A 65 4.36 4.57 3.59
N GLU A 66 5.35 5.45 3.55
CA GLU A 66 6.31 5.62 4.65
C GLU A 66 5.63 6.03 5.96
N GLN A 67 4.66 6.94 5.90
CA GLN A 67 3.85 7.34 7.06
C GLN A 67 3.08 6.18 7.67
N VAL A 68 2.54 5.27 6.85
CA VAL A 68 1.86 4.06 7.35
C VAL A 68 2.83 3.20 8.17
N PHE A 69 4.04 2.95 7.67
CA PHE A 69 5.02 2.12 8.39
C PHE A 69 5.62 2.82 9.61
N ALA A 70 5.88 4.13 9.53
CA ALA A 70 6.32 4.92 10.66
C ALA A 70 5.24 5.02 11.76
N GLY A 71 3.97 4.98 11.36
CA GLY A 71 2.80 5.08 12.23
C GLY A 71 2.38 3.78 12.91
N LEU A 72 3.10 2.66 12.77
CA LEU A 72 2.69 1.38 13.37
C LEU A 72 2.60 1.37 14.90
N GLY A 73 3.08 2.42 15.58
CA GLY A 73 2.81 2.67 17.01
C GLY A 73 1.34 2.99 17.31
N ASP A 74 0.57 3.43 16.32
CA ASP A 74 -0.90 3.56 16.31
C ASP A 74 -1.47 2.70 15.16
N PRO A 75 -1.69 1.40 15.41
CA PRO A 75 -2.06 0.43 14.38
C PRO A 75 -3.39 0.74 13.68
N GLU A 76 -4.36 1.27 14.42
CA GLU A 76 -5.66 1.68 13.92
C GLU A 76 -5.52 2.84 12.92
N ALA A 77 -4.76 3.89 13.28
CA ALA A 77 -4.51 5.01 12.38
C ALA A 77 -3.71 4.59 11.15
N ALA A 78 -2.67 3.76 11.31
CA ALA A 78 -1.87 3.24 10.20
C ALA A 78 -2.71 2.42 9.22
N LEU A 79 -3.60 1.56 9.72
CA LEU A 79 -4.52 0.78 8.89
C LEU A 79 -5.56 1.67 8.18
N GLY A 80 -6.02 2.74 8.85
CA GLY A 80 -6.91 3.74 8.25
C GLY A 80 -6.26 4.40 7.03
N LEU A 81 -5.06 4.96 7.20
CA LEU A 81 -4.31 5.59 6.12
C LEU A 81 -3.99 4.60 4.98
N ALA A 82 -3.63 3.36 5.31
CA ALA A 82 -3.39 2.33 4.30
C ALA A 82 -4.64 2.03 3.45
N ARG A 83 -5.84 2.05 4.07
CA ARG A 83 -7.09 1.85 3.34
C ARG A 83 -7.42 3.02 2.43
N GLU A 84 -7.27 4.25 2.92
CA GLU A 84 -7.45 5.45 2.10
C GLU A 84 -6.56 5.42 0.85
N LEU A 85 -5.27 5.09 1.01
CA LEU A 85 -4.34 4.96 -0.11
C LEU A 85 -4.73 3.89 -1.12
N VAL A 86 -5.18 2.73 -0.63
CA VAL A 86 -5.64 1.63 -1.50
C VAL A 86 -6.89 2.05 -2.26
N ASP A 87 -7.86 2.68 -1.61
CA ASP A 87 -9.10 3.12 -2.24
C ASP A 87 -8.84 4.22 -3.30
N GLU A 88 -7.95 5.17 -3.01
CA GLU A 88 -7.51 6.19 -3.97
C GLU A 88 -6.85 5.57 -5.21
N ALA A 89 -5.91 4.65 -5.00
CA ALA A 89 -5.23 3.97 -6.10
C ALA A 89 -6.20 3.14 -6.95
N LEU A 90 -7.11 2.39 -6.32
CA LEU A 90 -8.11 1.60 -7.05
C LEU A 90 -9.09 2.48 -7.84
N THR A 91 -9.40 3.67 -7.35
CA THR A 91 -10.26 4.64 -8.05
C THR A 91 -9.55 5.26 -9.26
N ALA A 92 -8.22 5.40 -9.19
CA ALA A 92 -7.40 5.93 -10.28
C ALA A 92 -7.15 4.91 -11.40
N LEU A 93 -7.25 3.61 -11.11
CA LEU A 93 -7.12 2.55 -12.11
C LEU A 93 -8.35 2.51 -13.03
N PRO A 94 -8.18 2.31 -14.34
CA PRO A 94 -9.28 2.14 -15.26
C PRO A 94 -10.11 0.90 -14.86
N ALA A 95 -11.43 1.01 -14.97
CA ALA A 95 -12.29 -0.16 -14.87
C ALA A 95 -11.95 -1.10 -16.04
N GLY A 96 -11.39 -2.26 -15.71
CA GLY A 96 -11.08 -3.32 -16.67
C GLY A 96 -12.32 -3.90 -17.36
#